data_AF-A0A7Y8IRD6-F1
#
_entry.id   AF-A0A7Y8IRD6-F1
#
_cell.length_a   1.000
_cell.length_b   1.000
_cell.length_c   1.000
_cell.angle_alpha   90.00
_cell.angle_beta   90.00
_cell.angle_gamma   90.00
#
_symmetry.space_group_name_H-M   'P 1'
#
loop_
_entity.id
_entity.type
_entity.pdbx_description
1 polymer ?
#
loop_
_entity_poly.entity_id
_entity_poly.type
_entity_poly.pdbx_seq_one_letter_code
_entity_poly.pdbx_strand_id
1 'polypeptide(L)'
;TPPKNSNVLVNISGQELNREEMIKLDLHITNKVSIDWKNVMLAAVEKRNFLEKKAKEYEANAGEYIRPICLVQVERTGKDQKGTKYIHAEDVKEYLIKQCGISEEEIAIKSSEKDDIEGMDLLSKDCPIRFIITKQALQEGWDCAFAYLLTILTNPSSQLSITQLVGRILRQPKARKTKIKELDESYVFCLRQRATELLENVKRGFETEGLGDLAGRVLMEEGDKEIVEATKERAVGYRERFKKFEGKLYLPKFIIQEKDGWREVNYEMDILSRIDWNRVSIESLKDISLAKLRPEEHEIIVGLSEDIKELIKEKGRVSKEGGLEINRVFMTRQILDVVPNPWVAFEISKKVIDLFLIRNDEETVANSLVFIIEELKKHLIKERDRLAEGVFKDLIEKKVLWFFLLSDKGGYKLPSSIKVKNTSKALIRSDHTPIQRSLFDFVPEDEFNELEKSVALYLDEQERLLWWYRNLSRQDYYVQGWKKNRVYPDFIFADTDHKKQDDYSKVYVIETKGLHLKNEDTDYKKDVFSFCNKLGKQKDWRDLNLEFKEKRVEFQVVFEDEWKRRINQIFET
;
A
#
# COMPACT_ATOMS: atom_id res chain seq x y z
N THR A 1 -34.62 -6.77 -3.14
CA THR A 1 -35.34 -7.46 -2.04
C THR A 1 -36.71 -6.85 -1.87
N PRO A 2 -37.76 -7.63 -1.50
CA PRO A 2 -39.11 -7.09 -1.34
C PRO A 2 -39.19 -6.06 -0.18
N PRO A 3 -39.91 -4.94 -0.33
CA PRO A 3 -40.13 -3.96 0.74
C PRO A 3 -40.71 -4.56 2.03
N LYS A 4 -40.54 -3.90 3.20
CA LYS A 4 -41.03 -4.36 4.52
C LYS A 4 -42.51 -4.77 4.59
N ASN A 5 -43.34 -4.28 3.68
CA ASN A 5 -44.77 -4.60 3.58
C ASN A 5 -45.08 -5.67 2.52
N SER A 6 -44.07 -6.43 2.07
CA SER A 6 -44.26 -7.49 1.08
C SER A 6 -44.72 -8.77 1.76
N ASN A 7 -45.75 -9.40 1.19
CA ASN A 7 -46.17 -10.71 1.64
C ASN A 7 -45.10 -11.75 1.27
N VAL A 8 -44.46 -12.34 2.28
CA VAL A 8 -43.55 -13.47 2.08
C VAL A 8 -44.39 -14.71 1.77
N LEU A 9 -44.48 -15.07 0.48
CA LEU A 9 -45.25 -16.24 0.03
C LEU A 9 -44.53 -17.56 0.29
N VAL A 10 -43.20 -17.58 0.13
CA VAL A 10 -42.33 -18.73 0.35
C VAL A 10 -41.00 -18.23 0.89
N ASN A 11 -40.48 -18.90 1.92
CA ASN A 11 -39.14 -18.67 2.46
C ASN A 11 -38.38 -20.00 2.43
N ILE A 12 -37.22 -20.03 1.79
CA ILE A 12 -36.36 -21.22 1.69
C ILE A 12 -35.10 -20.96 2.50
N SER A 13 -34.84 -21.81 3.49
CA SER A 13 -33.66 -21.71 4.35
C SER A 13 -32.40 -22.24 3.68
N GLY A 14 -31.23 -21.79 4.14
CA GLY A 14 -29.93 -22.35 3.70
C GLY A 14 -29.78 -23.85 3.98
N GLN A 15 -30.42 -24.38 5.03
CA GLN A 15 -30.45 -25.81 5.33
C GLN A 15 -31.26 -26.61 4.31
N GLU A 16 -32.37 -26.06 3.80
CA GLU A 16 -33.14 -26.67 2.71
C GLU A 16 -32.33 -26.66 1.41
N LEU A 17 -31.67 -25.55 1.07
CA LEU A 17 -30.80 -25.46 -0.11
C LEU A 17 -29.63 -26.45 -0.05
N ASN A 18 -29.03 -26.67 1.13
CA ASN A 18 -27.96 -27.67 1.27
C ASN A 18 -28.48 -29.11 1.21
N ARG A 19 -29.67 -29.38 1.77
CA ARG A 19 -30.32 -30.70 1.65
C ARG A 19 -30.63 -31.04 0.19
N GLU A 20 -31.00 -30.04 -0.60
CA GLU A 20 -31.20 -30.16 -2.05
C GLU A 20 -29.91 -30.08 -2.88
N GLU A 21 -28.74 -30.13 -2.23
CA GLU A 21 -27.41 -30.12 -2.87
C GLU A 21 -27.11 -28.89 -3.73
N MET A 22 -27.76 -27.75 -3.44
CA MET A 22 -27.70 -26.54 -4.27
C MET A 22 -26.58 -25.56 -3.89
N ILE A 23 -25.87 -25.81 -2.78
CA ILE A 23 -24.83 -24.91 -2.27
C ILE A 23 -23.49 -25.61 -1.97
N LYS A 24 -22.41 -24.83 -2.10
CA LYS A 24 -21.00 -25.18 -1.86
C LYS A 24 -20.62 -24.93 -0.41
N LEU A 25 -20.76 -25.96 0.42
CA LEU A 25 -20.30 -25.94 1.81
C LEU A 25 -19.48 -27.19 2.10
N ASP A 26 -18.40 -27.07 2.87
CA ASP A 26 -18.06 -25.97 3.77
C ASP A 26 -17.41 -24.73 3.13
N LEU A 27 -17.51 -23.58 3.82
CA LEU A 27 -16.92 -22.29 3.45
C LEU A 27 -15.60 -22.11 4.23
N HIS A 28 -14.52 -21.92 3.49
CA HIS A 28 -13.17 -21.80 4.02
C HIS A 28 -12.71 -20.35 3.99
N ILE A 29 -12.52 -19.73 5.16
CA ILE A 29 -12.05 -18.34 5.27
C ILE A 29 -10.59 -18.34 5.71
N THR A 30 -9.70 -18.01 4.77
CA THR A 30 -8.26 -17.89 5.02
C THR A 30 -7.90 -16.44 5.31
N ASN A 31 -7.44 -16.19 6.54
CA ASN A 31 -6.95 -14.88 6.95
C ASN A 31 -5.44 -14.79 6.72
N LYS A 32 -4.99 -13.93 5.81
CA LYS A 32 -3.56 -13.71 5.62
C LYS A 32 -3.06 -12.61 6.57
N VAL A 33 -2.04 -12.95 7.36
CA VAL A 33 -1.36 -11.99 8.27
C VAL A 33 -0.55 -10.95 7.50
N SER A 34 -0.17 -11.25 6.25
CA SER A 34 0.60 -10.34 5.39
C SER A 34 -0.15 -9.02 5.15
N ILE A 35 0.62 -7.93 5.18
CA ILE A 35 0.16 -6.56 4.88
C ILE A 35 0.15 -6.33 3.36
N ASP A 36 0.85 -7.15 2.57
CA ASP A 36 0.89 -7.05 1.11
C ASP A 36 -0.24 -7.87 0.48
N TRP A 37 -1.12 -7.16 -0.24
CA TRP A 37 -2.25 -7.75 -0.96
C TRP A 37 -1.83 -8.76 -2.02
N LYS A 38 -0.61 -8.63 -2.55
CA LYS A 38 -0.07 -9.56 -3.55
C LYS A 38 0.04 -10.98 -2.99
N ASN A 39 0.40 -11.14 -1.71
CA ASN A 39 0.51 -12.47 -1.07
C ASN A 39 -0.88 -13.12 -0.94
N VAL A 40 -1.92 -12.32 -0.67
CA VAL A 40 -3.31 -12.80 -0.60
C VAL A 40 -3.79 -13.24 -1.98
N MET A 41 -3.51 -12.43 -3.00
CA MET A 41 -3.82 -12.78 -4.38
C MET A 41 -3.09 -14.02 -4.85
N LEU A 42 -1.83 -14.19 -4.49
CA LEU A 42 -1.02 -15.35 -4.84
C LEU A 42 -1.66 -16.65 -4.32
N ALA A 43 -2.03 -16.67 -3.04
CA ALA A 43 -2.70 -17.81 -2.43
C ALA A 43 -4.05 -18.13 -3.09
N ALA A 44 -4.81 -17.11 -3.49
CA ALA A 44 -6.07 -17.29 -4.21
C ALA A 44 -5.86 -17.87 -5.62
N VAL A 45 -4.84 -17.39 -6.35
CA VAL A 45 -4.47 -17.91 -7.67
C VAL A 45 -4.11 -19.39 -7.57
N GLU A 46 -3.31 -19.75 -6.58
CA GLU A 46 -2.88 -21.14 -6.35
C GLU A 46 -4.06 -22.05 -6.04
N LYS A 47 -4.96 -21.63 -5.14
CA LYS A 47 -6.17 -22.39 -4.85
C LYS A 47 -7.06 -22.55 -6.08
N ARG A 48 -7.21 -21.52 -6.91
CA ARG A 48 -7.97 -21.60 -8.17
C ARG A 48 -7.34 -22.59 -9.14
N ASN A 49 -6.02 -22.55 -9.32
CA ASN A 49 -5.30 -23.50 -10.20
C ASN A 49 -5.48 -24.95 -9.73
N PHE A 50 -5.41 -25.17 -8.42
CA PHE A 50 -5.69 -26.48 -7.82
C PHE A 50 -7.13 -26.94 -8.09
N LEU A 51 -8.13 -26.08 -7.91
CA LEU A 51 -9.51 -26.40 -8.24
C LEU A 51 -9.71 -26.68 -9.73
N GLU A 52 -9.03 -25.95 -10.62
CA GLU A 52 -9.12 -26.19 -12.06
C GLU A 52 -8.53 -27.55 -12.45
N LYS A 53 -7.46 -28.00 -11.78
CA LYS A 53 -6.95 -29.37 -11.95
C LYS A 53 -8.02 -30.41 -11.55
N LYS A 54 -8.67 -30.22 -10.41
CA LYS A 54 -9.77 -31.08 -9.94
C LYS A 54 -10.99 -31.05 -10.86
N ALA A 55 -11.33 -29.89 -11.40
CA ALA A 55 -12.44 -29.73 -12.34
C ALA A 55 -12.17 -30.45 -13.67
N LYS A 56 -10.92 -30.42 -14.17
CA LYS A 56 -10.52 -31.20 -15.37
C LYS A 56 -10.56 -32.71 -15.12
N GLU A 57 -10.10 -33.16 -13.94
CA GLU A 57 -10.23 -34.56 -13.51
C GLU A 57 -11.72 -34.97 -13.43
N TYR A 58 -12.59 -34.10 -12.93
CA TYR A 58 -14.03 -34.33 -12.87
C TYR A 58 -14.67 -34.41 -14.26
N GLU A 59 -14.39 -33.46 -15.15
CA GLU A 59 -14.94 -33.44 -16.51
C GLU A 59 -14.56 -34.71 -17.28
N ALA A 60 -13.31 -35.18 -17.15
CA ALA A 60 -12.85 -36.40 -17.79
C ALA A 60 -13.62 -37.66 -17.32
N ASN A 61 -14.09 -37.68 -16.07
CA ASN A 61 -14.77 -38.83 -15.49
C ASN A 61 -16.31 -38.77 -15.60
N ALA A 62 -16.89 -37.57 -15.40
CA ALA A 62 -18.34 -37.36 -15.33
C ALA A 62 -18.93 -36.69 -16.57
N GLY A 63 -18.09 -36.18 -17.49
CA GLY A 63 -18.52 -35.44 -18.69
C GLY A 63 -19.05 -34.03 -18.40
N GLU A 64 -18.95 -33.58 -17.14
CA GLU A 64 -19.49 -32.29 -16.69
C GLU A 64 -18.41 -31.22 -16.59
N TYR A 65 -18.60 -30.12 -17.32
CA TYR A 65 -17.65 -29.02 -17.35
C TYR A 65 -17.85 -28.06 -16.17
N ILE A 66 -16.75 -27.76 -15.48
CA ILE A 66 -16.67 -26.75 -14.44
C ILE A 66 -15.37 -25.96 -14.64
N ARG A 67 -15.45 -24.62 -14.60
CA ARG A 67 -14.28 -23.74 -14.62
C ARG A 67 -14.26 -22.85 -13.40
N PRO A 68 -13.46 -23.14 -12.36
CA PRO A 68 -13.44 -22.32 -11.16
C PRO A 68 -13.01 -20.87 -11.42
N ILE A 69 -13.87 -19.92 -11.06
CA ILE A 69 -13.64 -18.47 -11.17
C ILE A 69 -13.35 -17.89 -9.78
N CYS A 70 -12.35 -17.00 -9.73
CA CYS A 70 -11.99 -16.19 -8.58
C CYS A 70 -12.54 -14.76 -8.74
N LEU A 71 -13.41 -14.36 -7.81
CA LEU A 71 -13.88 -12.99 -7.68
C LEU A 71 -12.89 -12.21 -6.83
N VAL A 72 -12.45 -11.05 -7.31
CA VAL A 72 -11.48 -10.21 -6.60
C VAL A 72 -12.13 -8.86 -6.30
N GLN A 73 -12.26 -8.56 -5.02
CA GLN A 73 -12.76 -7.28 -4.55
C GLN A 73 -11.61 -6.29 -4.31
N VAL A 74 -11.66 -5.13 -4.95
CA VAL A 74 -10.62 -4.07 -4.90
C VAL A 74 -11.17 -2.76 -4.35
N GLU A 75 -10.28 -1.86 -3.92
CA GLU A 75 -10.68 -0.61 -3.26
C GLU A 75 -11.13 0.45 -4.26
N ARG A 76 -10.54 0.44 -5.47
CA ARG A 76 -10.82 1.44 -6.52
C ARG A 76 -10.87 0.82 -7.92
N THR A 77 -11.66 1.46 -8.76
CA THR A 77 -11.84 1.21 -10.19
C THR A 77 -11.92 2.56 -10.92
N GLY A 78 -11.58 2.59 -12.21
CA GLY A 78 -11.69 3.78 -13.07
C GLY A 78 -10.35 4.39 -13.48
N LYS A 79 -10.30 5.06 -14.63
CA LYS A 79 -9.02 5.49 -15.24
C LYS A 79 -8.28 6.58 -14.44
N ASP A 80 -9.00 7.44 -13.72
CA ASP A 80 -8.46 8.61 -13.03
C ASP A 80 -7.97 8.33 -11.59
N GLN A 81 -7.91 7.06 -11.17
CA GLN A 81 -7.60 6.68 -9.78
C GLN A 81 -6.35 5.80 -9.62
N LYS A 82 -5.55 5.60 -10.68
CA LYS A 82 -4.25 4.89 -10.64
C LYS A 82 -3.20 5.69 -9.83
N GLY A 83 -2.35 5.00 -9.07
CA GLY A 83 -1.21 5.61 -8.35
C GLY A 83 -1.52 6.19 -6.96
N THR A 84 -2.68 5.86 -6.38
CA THR A 84 -3.06 6.28 -5.01
C THR A 84 -2.59 5.26 -3.96
N LYS A 85 -2.81 5.52 -2.65
CA LYS A 85 -2.51 4.58 -1.54
C LYS A 85 -3.37 3.30 -1.57
N TYR A 86 -4.37 3.24 -2.45
CA TYR A 86 -5.39 2.20 -2.49
C TYR A 86 -5.12 1.14 -3.57
N ILE A 87 -5.65 -0.07 -3.38
CA ILE A 87 -5.50 -1.19 -4.31
C ILE A 87 -6.50 -1.02 -5.47
N HIS A 88 -5.97 -0.75 -6.66
CA HIS A 88 -6.78 -0.52 -7.87
C HIS A 88 -6.96 -1.80 -8.70
N ALA A 89 -8.10 -1.93 -9.40
CA ALA A 89 -8.41 -3.09 -10.25
C ALA A 89 -7.32 -3.43 -11.27
N GLU A 90 -6.76 -2.39 -11.87
CA GLU A 90 -5.69 -2.51 -12.87
C GLU A 90 -4.35 -2.95 -12.26
N ASP A 91 -4.05 -2.57 -11.02
CA ASP A 91 -2.83 -3.04 -10.33
C ASP A 91 -2.92 -4.56 -10.09
N VAL A 92 -4.12 -5.03 -9.73
CA VAL A 92 -4.42 -6.46 -9.59
C VAL A 92 -4.33 -7.18 -10.93
N LYS A 93 -4.93 -6.63 -11.99
CA LYS A 93 -4.83 -7.19 -13.35
C LYS A 93 -3.38 -7.30 -13.80
N GLU A 94 -2.59 -6.24 -13.62
CA GLU A 94 -1.16 -6.23 -13.96
C GLU A 94 -0.37 -7.26 -13.16
N TYR A 95 -0.66 -7.42 -11.87
CA TYR A 95 -0.04 -8.45 -11.03
C TYR A 95 -0.38 -9.86 -11.52
N LEU A 96 -1.65 -10.15 -11.81
CA LEU A 96 -2.08 -11.46 -12.34
C LEU A 96 -1.36 -11.79 -13.65
N ILE A 97 -1.20 -10.83 -14.55
CA ILE A 97 -0.52 -11.03 -15.84
C ILE A 97 0.98 -11.22 -15.64
N LYS A 98 1.65 -10.24 -15.03
CA LYS A 98 3.12 -10.18 -14.99
C LYS A 98 3.72 -11.17 -14.00
N GLN A 99 3.08 -11.34 -12.84
CA GLN A 99 3.63 -12.10 -11.72
C GLN A 99 3.06 -13.51 -11.68
N CYS A 100 1.75 -13.65 -11.83
CA CYS A 100 1.10 -14.96 -11.82
C CYS A 100 1.09 -15.66 -13.19
N GLY A 101 1.39 -14.93 -14.28
CA GLY A 101 1.43 -15.51 -15.63
C GLY A 101 0.06 -15.87 -16.21
N ILE A 102 -1.00 -15.18 -15.76
CA ILE A 102 -2.36 -15.37 -16.24
C ILE A 102 -2.54 -14.59 -17.55
N SER A 103 -3.20 -15.20 -18.54
CA SER A 103 -3.46 -14.51 -19.81
C SER A 103 -4.43 -13.35 -19.59
N GLU A 104 -4.26 -12.26 -20.37
CA GLU A 104 -5.15 -11.11 -20.27
C GLU A 104 -6.62 -11.47 -20.56
N GLU A 105 -6.84 -12.40 -21.50
CA GLU A 105 -8.16 -12.92 -21.86
C GLU A 105 -8.86 -13.67 -20.72
N GLU A 106 -8.12 -14.14 -19.71
CA GLU A 106 -8.67 -14.86 -18.56
C GLU A 106 -9.14 -13.90 -17.45
N ILE A 107 -8.95 -12.59 -17.61
CA ILE A 107 -9.17 -11.58 -16.57
C ILE A 107 -10.17 -10.53 -17.07
N ALA A 108 -11.29 -10.39 -16.36
CA ALA A 108 -12.25 -9.33 -16.59
C ALA A 108 -12.28 -8.32 -15.44
N ILE A 109 -12.53 -7.04 -15.76
CA ILE A 109 -12.82 -5.98 -14.80
C ILE A 109 -14.28 -5.56 -14.97
N LYS A 110 -15.03 -5.56 -13.86
CA LYS A 110 -16.40 -5.05 -13.77
C LYS A 110 -16.46 -3.86 -12.81
N SER A 111 -16.95 -2.74 -13.31
CA SER A 111 -17.13 -1.48 -12.59
C SER A 111 -18.25 -0.68 -13.27
N SER A 112 -18.58 0.50 -12.72
CA SER A 112 -19.53 1.42 -13.35
C SER A 112 -19.04 2.00 -14.69
N GLU A 113 -17.72 2.09 -14.90
CA GLU A 113 -17.11 2.67 -16.11
C GLU A 113 -16.68 1.61 -17.14
N LYS A 114 -16.50 0.37 -16.71
CA LYS A 114 -15.97 -0.73 -17.50
C LYS A 114 -16.68 -2.02 -17.15
N ASP A 115 -17.32 -2.63 -18.13
CA ASP A 115 -17.96 -3.93 -18.00
C ASP A 115 -17.36 -4.90 -19.01
N ASP A 116 -16.30 -5.58 -18.61
CA ASP A 116 -15.67 -6.60 -19.45
C ASP A 116 -16.50 -7.88 -19.55
N ILE A 117 -17.65 -8.03 -18.86
CA ILE A 117 -18.45 -9.27 -18.83
C ILE A 117 -19.88 -9.10 -19.38
N GLU A 118 -20.23 -7.92 -19.89
CA GLU A 118 -21.57 -7.63 -20.41
C GLU A 118 -21.93 -8.56 -21.56
N GLY A 119 -23.10 -9.21 -21.48
CA GLY A 119 -23.60 -10.10 -22.54
C GLY A 119 -22.82 -11.41 -22.74
N MET A 120 -21.84 -11.72 -21.89
CA MET A 120 -21.09 -12.98 -21.96
C MET A 120 -21.74 -14.11 -21.16
N ASP A 121 -21.77 -15.30 -21.76
CA ASP A 121 -22.10 -16.53 -21.05
C ASP A 121 -20.87 -17.04 -20.29
N LEU A 122 -20.80 -16.71 -19.00
CA LEU A 122 -19.73 -17.14 -18.10
C LEU A 122 -19.71 -18.66 -17.86
N LEU A 123 -20.79 -19.39 -18.14
CA LEU A 123 -20.84 -20.85 -17.98
C LEU A 123 -20.42 -21.59 -19.26
N SER A 124 -20.30 -20.89 -20.38
CA SER A 124 -19.83 -21.47 -21.64
C SER A 124 -18.41 -22.03 -21.53
N LYS A 125 -18.17 -23.14 -22.24
CA LYS A 125 -16.84 -23.76 -22.39
C LYS A 125 -15.85 -22.85 -23.11
N ASP A 126 -16.35 -22.02 -24.02
CA ASP A 126 -15.52 -21.12 -24.83
C ASP A 126 -15.13 -19.84 -24.08
N CYS A 127 -15.75 -19.58 -22.93
CA CYS A 127 -15.39 -18.43 -22.11
C CYS A 127 -14.03 -18.67 -21.42
N PRO A 128 -13.02 -17.80 -21.62
CA PRO A 128 -11.69 -17.98 -21.00
C PRO A 128 -11.62 -17.45 -19.56
N ILE A 129 -12.63 -16.70 -19.09
CA ILE A 129 -12.58 -15.95 -17.83
C ILE A 129 -12.38 -16.87 -16.62
N ARG A 130 -11.34 -16.59 -15.85
CA ARG A 130 -10.98 -17.23 -14.56
C ARG A 130 -10.91 -16.23 -13.40
N PHE A 131 -10.74 -14.94 -13.69
CA PHE A 131 -10.73 -13.87 -12.69
C PHE A 131 -11.67 -12.75 -13.07
N ILE A 132 -12.45 -12.28 -12.09
CA ILE A 132 -13.31 -11.11 -12.25
C ILE A 132 -12.98 -10.13 -11.13
N ILE A 133 -12.53 -8.94 -11.49
CA ILE A 133 -12.10 -7.89 -10.56
C ILE A 133 -13.19 -6.83 -10.47
N THR A 134 -13.64 -6.49 -9.25
CA THR A 134 -14.71 -5.51 -9.02
C THR A 134 -14.52 -4.71 -7.73
N LYS A 135 -15.06 -3.49 -7.67
CA LYS A 135 -15.10 -2.67 -6.45
C LYS A 135 -16.34 -2.98 -5.58
N GLN A 136 -17.50 -3.09 -6.22
CA GLN A 136 -18.79 -3.31 -5.55
C GLN A 136 -19.41 -4.64 -5.98
N ALA A 137 -20.39 -5.11 -5.22
CA ALA A 137 -21.15 -6.31 -5.59
C ALA A 137 -21.69 -6.17 -7.02
N LEU A 138 -21.50 -7.22 -7.82
CA LEU A 138 -21.97 -7.32 -9.19
C LEU A 138 -23.50 -7.11 -9.19
N GLN A 139 -24.00 -5.96 -9.64
CA GLN A 139 -25.44 -5.72 -9.75
C GLN A 139 -26.04 -6.50 -10.94
N GLU A 140 -27.35 -6.38 -11.16
CA GLU A 140 -28.22 -7.14 -12.09
C GLU A 140 -27.52 -7.66 -13.37
N GLY A 141 -27.83 -8.91 -13.76
CA GLY A 141 -27.27 -9.55 -14.97
C GLY A 141 -26.09 -10.49 -14.74
N TRP A 142 -25.60 -10.64 -13.50
CA TRP A 142 -24.57 -11.62 -13.16
C TRP A 142 -25.17 -12.84 -12.46
N ASP A 143 -25.08 -14.01 -13.11
CA ASP A 143 -25.36 -15.32 -12.52
C ASP A 143 -24.31 -16.35 -12.95
N CYS A 144 -23.29 -16.54 -12.10
CA CYS A 144 -22.23 -17.50 -12.39
C CYS A 144 -22.02 -18.48 -11.22
N ALA A 145 -22.51 -19.71 -11.38
CA ALA A 145 -22.28 -20.81 -10.43
C ALA A 145 -20.83 -21.33 -10.45
N PHE A 146 -20.03 -20.94 -11.44
CA PHE A 146 -18.59 -21.23 -11.50
C PHE A 146 -17.75 -20.32 -10.59
N ALA A 147 -18.35 -19.40 -9.83
CA ALA A 147 -17.61 -18.65 -8.82
C ALA A 147 -17.32 -19.53 -7.59
N TYR A 148 -16.05 -19.83 -7.33
CA TYR A 148 -15.61 -20.71 -6.23
C TYR A 148 -14.78 -19.98 -5.17
N LEU A 149 -14.11 -18.90 -5.58
CA LEU A 149 -13.21 -18.15 -4.72
C LEU A 149 -13.64 -16.68 -4.64
N LEU A 150 -13.50 -16.09 -3.46
CA LEU A 150 -13.62 -14.65 -3.24
C LEU A 150 -12.35 -14.13 -2.55
N THR A 151 -11.67 -13.19 -3.18
CA THR A 151 -10.48 -12.54 -2.63
C THR A 151 -10.81 -11.11 -2.28
N ILE A 152 -10.82 -10.79 -0.99
CA ILE A 152 -11.16 -9.48 -0.45
C ILE A 152 -9.86 -8.74 -0.17
N LEU A 153 -9.50 -7.80 -1.06
CA LEU A 153 -8.31 -6.95 -0.90
C LEU A 153 -8.64 -5.59 -0.27
N THR A 154 -9.89 -5.35 0.10
CA THR A 154 -10.34 -4.08 0.67
C THR A 154 -10.44 -4.15 2.18
N ASN A 155 -10.47 -2.98 2.84
CA ASN A 155 -11.07 -2.87 4.16
C ASN A 155 -12.56 -2.50 3.98
N PRO A 156 -13.49 -3.46 4.01
CA PRO A 156 -14.87 -3.21 3.64
C PRO A 156 -15.55 -2.31 4.67
N SER A 157 -15.93 -1.10 4.27
CA SER A 157 -16.72 -0.19 5.10
C SER A 157 -18.21 -0.57 5.14
N SER A 158 -18.70 -1.41 4.21
CA SER A 158 -20.10 -1.82 4.13
C SER A 158 -20.29 -3.33 4.31
N GLN A 159 -20.97 -3.72 5.40
CA GLN A 159 -21.27 -5.12 5.76
C GLN A 159 -22.13 -5.82 4.68
N LEU A 160 -23.08 -5.12 4.07
CA LEU A 160 -24.05 -5.67 3.11
C LEU A 160 -23.40 -6.18 1.81
N SER A 161 -22.34 -5.51 1.33
CA SER A 161 -21.68 -5.90 0.07
C SER A 161 -20.93 -7.23 0.18
N ILE A 162 -20.47 -7.61 1.38
CA ILE A 162 -19.70 -8.83 1.59
C ILE A 162 -20.62 -10.05 1.56
N THR A 163 -21.71 -10.01 2.34
CA THR A 163 -22.69 -11.12 2.41
C THR A 163 -23.22 -11.47 1.02
N GLN A 164 -23.51 -10.46 0.20
CA GLN A 164 -23.91 -10.65 -1.19
C GLN A 164 -22.83 -11.32 -2.05
N LEU A 165 -21.55 -10.98 -1.88
CA LEU A 165 -20.45 -11.61 -2.62
C LEU A 165 -20.21 -13.06 -2.15
N VAL A 166 -20.37 -13.34 -0.86
CA VAL A 166 -20.28 -14.71 -0.33
C VAL A 166 -21.44 -15.56 -0.87
N GLY A 167 -22.68 -15.06 -0.85
CA GLY A 167 -23.84 -15.73 -1.44
C GLY A 167 -23.64 -16.11 -2.91
N ARG A 168 -22.90 -15.29 -3.65
CA ARG A 168 -22.59 -15.51 -5.06
C ARG A 168 -21.65 -16.69 -5.32
N ILE A 169 -20.67 -16.92 -4.44
CA ILE A 169 -19.73 -18.05 -4.56
C ILE A 169 -20.28 -19.35 -4.00
N LEU A 170 -21.35 -19.31 -3.20
CA LEU A 170 -21.93 -20.48 -2.55
C LEU A 170 -22.81 -21.33 -3.47
N ARG A 171 -23.12 -20.88 -4.69
CA ARG A 171 -24.09 -21.58 -5.55
C ARG A 171 -23.42 -22.71 -6.32
N GLN A 172 -24.00 -23.90 -6.25
CA GLN A 172 -23.49 -25.10 -6.92
C GLN A 172 -23.77 -25.08 -8.42
N PRO A 173 -22.80 -25.45 -9.29
CA PRO A 173 -23.06 -25.65 -10.71
C PRO A 173 -24.19 -26.65 -10.93
N LYS A 174 -25.16 -26.31 -11.80
CA LYS A 174 -26.38 -27.10 -12.06
C LYS A 174 -27.20 -27.46 -10.81
N ALA A 175 -26.98 -26.78 -9.68
CA ALA A 175 -27.64 -27.03 -8.41
C ALA A 175 -27.53 -28.49 -7.91
N ARG A 176 -26.40 -29.17 -8.19
CA ARG A 176 -26.11 -30.54 -7.75
C ARG A 176 -24.67 -30.74 -7.33
N LYS A 177 -24.44 -31.48 -6.26
CA LYS A 177 -23.07 -31.78 -5.78
C LYS A 177 -22.32 -32.67 -6.77
N THR A 178 -21.05 -32.35 -6.97
CA THR A 178 -20.12 -33.11 -7.81
C THR A 178 -19.62 -34.38 -7.14
N LYS A 179 -19.79 -34.48 -5.80
CA LYS A 179 -19.21 -35.51 -4.92
C LYS A 179 -17.70 -35.41 -4.78
N ILE A 180 -17.09 -34.37 -5.34
CA ILE A 180 -15.68 -34.03 -5.12
C ILE A 180 -15.67 -32.90 -4.11
N LYS A 181 -15.10 -33.17 -2.94
CA LYS A 181 -15.09 -32.26 -1.80
C LYS A 181 -14.64 -30.85 -2.20
N GLU A 182 -13.53 -30.75 -2.93
CA GLU A 182 -12.94 -29.48 -3.37
C GLU A 182 -13.85 -28.67 -4.31
N LEU A 183 -14.73 -29.33 -5.07
CA LEU A 183 -15.67 -28.71 -6.01
C LEU A 183 -17.08 -28.53 -5.44
N ASP A 184 -17.29 -28.96 -4.20
CA ASP A 184 -18.52 -28.78 -3.43
C ASP A 184 -18.29 -27.84 -2.22
N GLU A 185 -17.12 -27.20 -2.13
CA GLU A 185 -16.71 -26.24 -1.11
C GLU A 185 -16.42 -24.85 -1.72
N SER A 186 -16.40 -23.81 -0.89
CA SER A 186 -16.13 -22.43 -1.30
C SER A 186 -15.00 -21.80 -0.48
N TYR A 187 -14.24 -20.88 -1.07
CA TYR A 187 -13.00 -20.36 -0.49
C TYR A 187 -12.95 -18.83 -0.48
N VAL A 188 -12.59 -18.24 0.65
CA VAL A 188 -12.45 -16.78 0.82
C VAL A 188 -11.06 -16.46 1.34
N PHE A 189 -10.38 -15.52 0.69
CA PHE A 189 -9.07 -15.02 1.08
C PHE A 189 -9.17 -13.54 1.46
N CYS A 190 -8.77 -13.20 2.69
CA CYS A 190 -8.91 -11.84 3.22
C CYS A 190 -7.55 -11.20 3.50
N LEU A 191 -7.44 -9.92 3.14
CA LEU A 191 -6.36 -9.02 3.55
C LEU A 191 -6.64 -8.45 4.95
N ARG A 192 -5.75 -8.71 5.93
CA ARG A 192 -5.78 -8.23 7.34
C ARG A 192 -6.77 -8.94 8.30
N GLN A 193 -6.47 -8.81 9.60
CA GLN A 193 -7.09 -9.50 10.74
C GLN A 193 -8.53 -9.07 11.07
N ARG A 194 -9.50 -9.42 10.22
CA ARG A 194 -10.94 -9.30 10.52
C ARG A 194 -11.75 -10.50 10.05
N ALA A 195 -11.15 -11.69 10.03
CA ALA A 195 -11.87 -12.92 9.73
C ALA A 195 -13.05 -13.14 10.71
N THR A 196 -12.90 -12.77 11.98
CA THR A 196 -13.99 -12.81 12.97
C THR A 196 -15.15 -11.88 12.62
N GLU A 197 -14.88 -10.64 12.20
CA GLU A 197 -15.93 -9.72 11.75
C GLU A 197 -16.60 -10.25 10.46
N LEU A 198 -15.83 -10.80 9.52
CA LEU A 198 -16.36 -11.45 8.32
C LEU A 198 -17.26 -12.63 8.68
N LEU A 199 -16.83 -13.48 9.61
CA LEU A 199 -17.59 -14.61 10.13
C LEU A 199 -18.89 -14.18 10.78
N GLU A 200 -18.86 -13.17 11.65
CA GLU A 200 -20.04 -12.61 12.28
C GLU A 200 -20.99 -11.99 11.24
N ASN A 201 -20.45 -11.37 10.18
CA ASN A 201 -21.25 -10.83 9.09
C ASN A 201 -21.89 -11.94 8.24
N VAL A 202 -21.16 -13.03 7.97
CA VAL A 202 -21.69 -14.19 7.26
C VAL A 202 -22.75 -14.87 8.13
N LYS A 203 -22.47 -15.15 9.41
CA LYS A 203 -23.44 -15.72 10.36
C LYS A 203 -24.72 -14.89 10.43
N ARG A 204 -24.60 -13.57 10.66
CA ARG A 204 -25.75 -12.66 10.62
C ARG A 204 -26.45 -12.65 9.28
N GLY A 205 -25.71 -12.68 8.17
CA GLY A 205 -26.29 -12.81 6.83
C GLY A 205 -27.20 -14.03 6.73
N PHE A 206 -26.70 -15.21 7.12
CA PHE A 206 -27.49 -16.44 7.08
C PHE A 206 -28.62 -16.52 8.12
N GLU A 207 -28.48 -15.86 9.28
CA GLU A 207 -29.50 -15.79 10.34
C GLU A 207 -30.62 -14.77 10.04
N THR A 208 -30.27 -13.65 9.42
CA THR A 208 -31.19 -12.54 9.10
C THR A 208 -31.85 -12.71 7.73
N GLU A 209 -31.25 -13.52 6.84
CA GLU A 209 -31.81 -13.85 5.52
C GLU A 209 -32.47 -15.25 5.56
N GLY A 210 -33.76 -15.51 5.32
CA GLY A 210 -34.73 -14.94 4.39
C GLY A 210 -34.43 -13.55 3.88
N LEU A 211 -33.52 -13.44 2.89
CA LEU A 211 -32.99 -12.20 2.27
C LEU A 211 -33.87 -10.98 2.50
N GLY A 212 -33.63 -10.19 3.57
CA GLY A 212 -34.54 -9.11 3.90
C GLY A 212 -34.40 -8.45 5.27
N ASP A 213 -33.35 -7.66 5.50
CA ASP A 213 -33.57 -6.38 6.19
C ASP A 213 -32.47 -5.35 5.93
N LEU A 214 -32.83 -4.07 6.16
CA LEU A 214 -32.03 -2.83 6.06
C LEU A 214 -32.07 -2.06 4.73
N ALA A 215 -33.30 -1.76 4.28
CA ALA A 215 -33.56 -0.45 3.68
C ALA A 215 -33.79 0.56 4.80
N GLY A 216 -32.79 1.42 5.07
CA GLY A 216 -32.98 2.54 5.98
C GLY A 216 -31.69 3.06 6.60
N ARG A 217 -30.88 3.74 5.77
CA ARG A 217 -30.03 4.91 6.09
C ARG A 217 -29.03 5.14 4.96
N VAL A 218 -29.54 5.63 3.84
CA VAL A 218 -28.76 6.50 2.96
C VAL A 218 -29.58 7.78 2.91
N LEU A 219 -29.21 8.74 3.75
CA LEU A 219 -29.63 10.11 3.53
C LEU A 219 -29.01 10.53 2.20
N MET A 220 -29.87 10.90 1.27
CA MET A 220 -29.50 11.66 0.08
C MET A 220 -29.03 13.02 0.58
N GLU A 221 -27.74 13.33 0.44
CA GLU A 221 -27.30 14.72 0.42
C GLU A 221 -27.59 15.25 -0.99
N GLU A 222 -28.74 15.90 -1.14
CA GLU A 222 -28.93 16.88 -2.20
C GLU A 222 -28.04 18.08 -1.89
N GLY A 223 -27.10 18.41 -2.77
CA GLY A 223 -26.19 19.54 -2.54
C GLY A 223 -25.27 19.93 -3.70
N ASP A 224 -25.52 19.53 -4.94
CA ASP A 224 -24.63 19.88 -6.06
C ASP A 224 -24.98 21.22 -6.72
N LYS A 225 -24.79 22.33 -5.98
CA LYS A 225 -24.53 23.67 -6.55
C LYS A 225 -23.56 24.55 -5.76
N GLU A 226 -23.26 24.26 -4.48
CA GLU A 226 -22.29 25.04 -3.68
C GLU A 226 -20.84 24.48 -3.70
N ILE A 227 -20.64 23.24 -4.13
CA ILE A 227 -19.33 22.56 -4.04
C ILE A 227 -18.28 23.15 -5.01
N VAL A 228 -18.69 23.82 -6.08
CA VAL A 228 -17.77 24.38 -7.09
C VAL A 228 -17.01 25.61 -6.57
N GLU A 229 -17.54 26.33 -5.56
CA GLU A 229 -16.81 27.44 -4.92
C GLU A 229 -15.90 27.01 -3.77
N ALA A 230 -16.25 25.94 -3.06
CA ALA A 230 -15.49 25.41 -1.93
C ALA A 230 -14.12 24.80 -2.34
N THR A 231 -13.95 24.46 -3.63
CA THR A 231 -12.71 23.93 -4.19
C THR A 231 -11.80 24.99 -4.82
N LYS A 232 -12.19 26.28 -4.83
CA LYS A 232 -11.31 27.33 -5.36
C LYS A 232 -10.11 27.55 -4.44
N GLU A 233 -8.91 27.44 -5.01
CA GLU A 233 -7.64 27.74 -4.36
C GLU A 233 -7.26 29.21 -4.59
N ARG A 234 -6.66 29.84 -3.59
CA ARG A 234 -6.02 31.16 -3.71
C ARG A 234 -4.51 31.03 -3.49
N ALA A 235 -3.74 31.83 -4.21
CA ALA A 235 -2.30 31.96 -4.00
C ALA A 235 -2.03 32.94 -2.85
N VAL A 236 -1.18 32.52 -1.90
CA VAL A 236 -0.74 33.33 -0.76
C VAL A 236 0.76 33.54 -0.87
N GLY A 237 1.18 34.81 -0.87
CA GLY A 237 2.59 35.20 -0.95
C GLY A 237 3.27 35.30 0.42
N TYR A 238 4.54 35.73 0.37
CA TYR A 238 5.34 35.99 1.56
C TYR A 238 4.72 37.11 2.38
N ARG A 239 4.86 37.02 3.71
CA ARG A 239 4.58 38.16 4.58
C ARG A 239 5.43 39.35 4.19
N GLU A 240 4.90 40.56 4.34
CA GLU A 240 5.58 41.80 3.95
C GLU A 240 7.01 41.88 4.51
N ARG A 241 7.19 41.55 5.80
CA ARG A 241 8.49 41.54 6.49
C ARG A 241 9.49 40.51 5.96
N PHE A 242 9.03 39.49 5.24
CA PHE A 242 9.85 38.41 4.69
C PHE A 242 10.02 38.50 3.17
N LYS A 243 9.37 39.45 2.48
CA LYS A 243 9.47 39.62 1.01
C LYS A 243 10.91 39.71 0.48
N LYS A 244 11.83 40.30 1.23
CA LYS A 244 13.25 40.37 0.85
C LYS A 244 13.94 39.01 0.67
N PHE A 245 13.41 37.95 1.29
CA PHE A 245 13.88 36.56 1.17
C PHE A 245 13.21 35.82 0.02
N GLU A 246 12.12 36.37 -0.52
CA GLU A 246 11.47 35.84 -1.69
C GLU A 246 12.52 35.69 -2.80
N GLY A 247 12.62 34.49 -3.32
CA GLY A 247 13.52 34.22 -4.40
C GLY A 247 14.97 33.89 -4.02
N LYS A 248 15.33 33.94 -2.73
CA LYS A 248 16.72 33.86 -2.24
C LYS A 248 17.00 32.69 -1.29
N LEU A 249 15.98 31.95 -0.88
CA LEU A 249 16.11 30.82 0.02
C LEU A 249 16.28 29.52 -0.77
N TYR A 250 17.49 28.95 -0.70
CA TYR A 250 17.86 27.72 -1.38
C TYR A 250 18.14 26.60 -0.38
N LEU A 251 17.80 25.38 -0.76
CA LEU A 251 18.05 24.17 0.01
C LEU A 251 18.90 23.19 -0.80
N PRO A 252 19.82 22.46 -0.14
CA PRO A 252 20.74 21.61 -0.84
C PRO A 252 20.05 20.36 -1.39
N LYS A 253 20.51 19.85 -2.53
CA LYS A 253 19.97 18.61 -3.12
C LYS A 253 21.08 17.69 -3.58
N PHE A 254 20.74 16.40 -3.68
CA PHE A 254 21.58 15.40 -4.34
C PHE A 254 21.41 15.53 -5.86
N ILE A 255 22.51 15.87 -6.53
CA ILE A 255 22.53 16.13 -7.97
C ILE A 255 23.66 15.37 -8.66
N ILE A 256 23.42 14.99 -9.91
CA ILE A 256 24.38 14.35 -10.79
C ILE A 256 24.94 15.40 -11.75
N GLN A 257 26.24 15.37 -11.96
CA GLN A 257 26.91 16.18 -12.98
C GLN A 257 26.77 15.51 -14.35
N GLU A 258 26.17 16.21 -15.32
CA GLU A 258 26.14 15.82 -16.72
C GLU A 258 27.02 16.74 -17.56
N LYS A 259 27.20 16.43 -18.86
CA LYS A 259 28.06 17.22 -19.76
C LYS A 259 27.62 18.69 -19.87
N ASP A 260 26.31 18.93 -19.90
CA ASP A 260 25.72 20.25 -20.18
C ASP A 260 24.93 20.83 -18.99
N GLY A 261 25.13 20.31 -17.78
CA GLY A 261 24.51 20.86 -16.57
C GLY A 261 24.36 19.87 -15.42
N TRP A 262 23.43 20.21 -14.53
CA TRP A 262 23.11 19.43 -13.34
C TRP A 262 21.69 18.93 -13.40
N ARG A 263 21.47 17.71 -12.94
CA ARG A 263 20.13 17.15 -12.75
C ARG A 263 19.99 16.49 -11.40
N GLU A 264 18.76 16.34 -10.94
CA GLU A 264 18.49 15.58 -9.73
C GLU A 264 18.87 14.10 -9.91
N VAL A 265 19.30 13.49 -8.81
CA VAL A 265 19.51 12.05 -8.76
C VAL A 265 18.19 11.31 -8.96
N ASN A 266 18.21 10.29 -9.82
CA ASN A 266 17.10 9.40 -10.08
C ASN A 266 17.42 8.02 -9.51
N TYR A 267 16.59 7.52 -8.58
CA TYR A 267 16.85 6.25 -7.91
C TYR A 267 17.01 5.08 -8.89
N GLU A 268 16.12 4.95 -9.87
CA GLU A 268 16.12 3.82 -10.81
C GLU A 268 17.35 3.87 -11.72
N MET A 269 17.60 5.04 -12.33
CA MET A 269 18.66 5.23 -13.32
C MET A 269 20.05 5.34 -12.70
N ASP A 270 20.19 6.01 -11.56
CA ASP A 270 21.49 6.30 -10.96
C ASP A 270 21.92 5.25 -9.93
N ILE A 271 20.97 4.67 -9.20
CA ILE A 271 21.27 3.82 -8.05
C ILE A 271 20.92 2.37 -8.35
N LEU A 272 19.65 2.05 -8.62
CA LEU A 272 19.19 0.66 -8.82
C LEU A 272 19.91 -0.03 -9.98
N SER A 273 20.12 0.67 -11.09
CA SER A 273 20.81 0.16 -12.27
C SER A 273 22.28 -0.23 -12.03
N ARG A 274 22.91 0.30 -10.97
CA ARG A 274 24.32 0.06 -10.61
C ARG A 274 24.48 -0.94 -9.47
N ILE A 275 23.39 -1.50 -8.94
CA ILE A 275 23.46 -2.52 -7.89
C ILE A 275 24.08 -3.79 -8.47
N ASP A 276 25.19 -4.24 -7.86
CA ASP A 276 25.78 -5.55 -8.12
C ASP A 276 25.03 -6.63 -7.33
N TRP A 277 23.98 -7.17 -7.95
CA TRP A 277 23.13 -8.20 -7.36
C TRP A 277 23.85 -9.53 -7.06
N ASN A 278 25.06 -9.76 -7.57
CA ASN A 278 25.85 -10.94 -7.20
C ASN A 278 26.37 -10.87 -5.75
N ARG A 279 26.34 -9.69 -5.13
CA ARG A 279 26.73 -9.46 -3.73
C ARG A 279 25.60 -9.69 -2.73
N VAL A 280 24.43 -10.12 -3.20
CA VAL A 280 23.32 -10.52 -2.34
C VAL A 280 23.74 -11.77 -1.57
N SER A 281 23.76 -11.68 -0.24
CA SER A 281 23.87 -12.86 0.61
C SER A 281 22.49 -13.48 0.81
N ILE A 282 22.37 -14.80 0.79
CA ILE A 282 21.12 -15.51 1.13
C ILE A 282 21.27 -16.34 2.42
N GLU A 283 22.36 -16.16 3.15
CA GLU A 283 22.69 -17.03 4.29
C GLU A 283 21.71 -16.93 5.44
N SER A 284 21.17 -15.74 5.71
CA SER A 284 20.15 -15.52 6.74
C SER A 284 18.86 -16.31 6.49
N LEU A 285 18.58 -16.71 5.24
CA LEU A 285 17.41 -17.53 4.92
C LEU A 285 17.57 -18.99 5.38
N LYS A 286 18.80 -19.45 5.64
CA LYS A 286 19.08 -20.83 6.10
C LYS A 286 18.42 -21.15 7.43
N ASP A 287 18.27 -20.15 8.29
CA ASP A 287 17.76 -20.31 9.65
C ASP A 287 16.23 -20.22 9.71
N ILE A 288 15.57 -19.95 8.57
CA ILE A 288 14.12 -19.95 8.48
C ILE A 288 13.62 -21.39 8.55
N SER A 289 12.89 -21.69 9.62
CA SER A 289 12.26 -22.99 9.81
C SER A 289 10.92 -23.05 9.08
N LEU A 290 10.80 -23.96 8.10
CA LEU A 290 9.53 -24.28 7.47
C LEU A 290 8.57 -25.00 8.44
N ALA A 291 9.11 -25.68 9.47
CA ALA A 291 8.35 -26.47 10.43
C ALA A 291 7.70 -25.66 11.57
N LYS A 292 8.20 -24.45 11.88
CA LYS A 292 7.77 -23.65 13.05
C LYS A 292 6.90 -22.43 12.73
N LEU A 293 6.70 -22.10 11.48
CA LEU A 293 5.90 -20.94 11.06
C LEU A 293 4.90 -21.40 10.01
N ARG A 294 3.83 -22.03 10.50
CA ARG A 294 2.53 -21.65 9.99
C ARG A 294 2.36 -20.24 10.54
N PRO A 295 2.42 -19.13 9.76
CA PRO A 295 1.78 -17.92 10.26
C PRO A 295 0.39 -18.34 10.77
N GLU A 296 -0.13 -17.68 11.80
CA GLU A 296 -1.51 -17.87 12.26
C GLU A 296 -2.52 -17.43 11.18
N GLU A 297 -2.35 -17.93 9.96
CA GLU A 297 -3.35 -18.07 8.93
C GLU A 297 -4.32 -19.11 9.43
N HIS A 298 -5.22 -18.65 10.29
CA HIS A 298 -6.35 -19.46 10.69
C HIS A 298 -7.24 -19.59 9.46
N GLU A 299 -7.27 -20.78 8.87
CA GLU A 299 -8.37 -21.17 8.01
C GLU A 299 -9.53 -21.51 8.94
N ILE A 300 -10.53 -20.65 8.93
CA ILE A 300 -11.75 -20.87 9.69
C ILE A 300 -12.73 -21.57 8.76
N ILE A 301 -13.08 -22.81 9.12
CA ILE A 301 -14.02 -23.62 8.35
C ILE A 301 -15.41 -23.42 8.92
N VAL A 302 -16.30 -22.99 8.04
CA VAL A 302 -17.66 -22.61 8.36
C VAL A 302 -18.60 -23.57 7.65
N GLY A 303 -19.43 -24.27 8.41
CA GLY A 303 -20.43 -25.17 7.85
C GLY A 303 -21.79 -24.95 8.47
N LEU A 304 -22.81 -25.61 7.91
CA LEU A 304 -24.13 -25.62 8.55
C LEU A 304 -24.07 -26.34 9.89
N SER A 305 -24.79 -25.78 10.85
CA SER A 305 -25.00 -26.37 12.16
C SER A 305 -26.19 -27.35 12.13
N GLU A 306 -26.18 -28.29 13.07
CA GLU A 306 -27.25 -29.27 13.27
C GLU A 306 -28.35 -28.71 14.20
N ASP A 307 -28.08 -27.60 14.89
CA ASP A 307 -29.08 -26.87 15.68
C ASP A 307 -29.91 -25.96 14.76
N ILE A 308 -31.22 -25.90 14.99
CA ILE A 308 -32.15 -25.03 14.27
C ILE A 308 -31.96 -23.56 14.70
N LYS A 309 -31.40 -23.31 15.90
CA LYS A 309 -31.21 -21.95 16.46
C LYS A 309 -29.90 -21.28 16.05
N GLU A 310 -28.88 -22.04 15.65
CA GLU A 310 -27.62 -21.52 15.13
C GLU A 310 -27.48 -22.09 13.72
N LEU A 311 -27.62 -21.30 12.64
CA LEU A 311 -27.62 -21.82 11.26
C LEU A 311 -26.24 -22.26 10.78
N ILE A 312 -25.18 -21.67 11.34
CA ILE A 312 -23.80 -21.87 10.92
C ILE A 312 -22.89 -22.06 12.13
N LYS A 313 -22.09 -23.13 12.13
CA LYS A 313 -21.06 -23.41 13.15
C LYS A 313 -19.65 -23.38 12.58
N GLU A 314 -18.71 -22.88 13.37
CA GLU A 314 -17.28 -23.08 13.14
C GLU A 314 -17.00 -24.57 13.34
N LYS A 315 -16.67 -25.29 12.26
CA LYS A 315 -16.40 -26.74 12.31
C LYS A 315 -14.97 -27.04 12.77
N GLY A 316 -14.08 -26.06 12.66
CA GLY A 316 -12.72 -26.15 13.16
C GLY A 316 -11.82 -25.06 12.59
N ARG A 317 -10.64 -24.95 13.19
CA ARG A 317 -9.51 -24.19 12.65
C ARG A 317 -8.51 -25.18 12.11
N VAL A 318 -8.27 -25.12 10.82
CA VAL A 318 -7.26 -25.96 10.17
C VAL A 318 -6.12 -25.05 9.77
N SER A 319 -4.90 -25.55 9.92
CA SER A 319 -3.74 -24.93 9.30
C SER A 319 -3.45 -25.70 8.02
N LYS A 320 -3.52 -25.04 6.87
CA LYS A 320 -3.47 -25.73 5.58
C LYS A 320 -2.04 -25.98 5.11
N GLU A 321 -1.81 -27.19 4.58
CA GLU A 321 -0.68 -27.53 3.72
C GLU A 321 -1.13 -27.32 2.27
N GLY A 322 -0.55 -26.33 1.59
CA GLY A 322 -0.89 -25.99 0.22
C GLY A 322 0.04 -26.64 -0.77
N GLY A 323 -0.26 -27.87 -1.21
CA GLY A 323 0.58 -28.62 -2.17
C GLY A 323 0.71 -27.93 -3.52
N LEU A 324 1.89 -27.35 -3.78
CA LEU A 324 2.31 -26.87 -5.08
C LEU A 324 3.35 -27.82 -5.70
N GLU A 325 3.69 -27.54 -6.95
CA GLU A 325 4.92 -28.04 -7.57
C GLU A 325 6.01 -26.98 -7.39
N ILE A 326 7.25 -27.39 -7.12
CA ILE A 326 8.37 -26.46 -7.02
C ILE A 326 8.63 -25.84 -8.39
N ASN A 327 8.23 -24.58 -8.56
CA ASN A 327 8.39 -23.86 -9.82
C ASN A 327 9.35 -22.69 -9.67
N ARG A 328 10.59 -22.89 -10.13
CA ARG A 328 11.66 -21.87 -10.13
C ARG A 328 11.27 -20.64 -10.94
N VAL A 329 10.66 -20.82 -12.11
CA VAL A 329 10.26 -19.71 -13.01
C VAL A 329 9.17 -18.86 -12.37
N PHE A 330 8.22 -19.49 -11.70
CA PHE A 330 7.20 -18.79 -10.93
C PHE A 330 7.81 -17.96 -9.81
N MET A 331 8.70 -18.56 -8.99
CA MET A 331 9.42 -17.84 -7.94
C MET A 331 10.20 -16.65 -8.51
N THR A 332 10.85 -16.83 -9.66
CA THR A 332 11.59 -15.78 -10.35
C THR A 332 10.69 -14.60 -10.68
N ARG A 333 9.51 -14.84 -11.26
CA ARG A 333 8.55 -13.78 -11.58
C ARG A 333 8.27 -12.97 -10.31
N GLN A 334 7.88 -13.65 -9.23
CA GLN A 334 7.45 -13.02 -7.97
C GLN A 334 8.45 -12.04 -7.34
N ILE A 335 9.74 -12.16 -7.65
CA ILE A 335 10.80 -11.28 -7.13
C ILE A 335 11.27 -10.22 -8.13
N LEU A 336 10.74 -10.19 -9.37
CA LEU A 336 11.15 -9.21 -10.40
C LEU A 336 10.84 -7.76 -10.04
N ASP A 337 9.88 -7.53 -9.14
CA ASP A 337 9.59 -6.20 -8.61
C ASP A 337 10.67 -5.68 -7.64
N VAL A 338 11.54 -6.57 -7.16
CA VAL A 338 12.70 -6.23 -6.33
C VAL A 338 14.00 -6.34 -7.13
N VAL A 339 14.19 -7.43 -7.88
CA VAL A 339 15.38 -7.74 -8.69
C VAL A 339 15.00 -7.62 -10.18
N PRO A 340 15.26 -6.48 -10.84
CA PRO A 340 14.71 -6.22 -12.18
C PRO A 340 15.29 -7.11 -13.29
N ASN A 341 16.48 -7.69 -13.08
CA ASN A 341 17.13 -8.55 -14.07
C ASN A 341 16.60 -10.00 -13.95
N PRO A 342 15.89 -10.55 -14.96
CA PRO A 342 15.27 -11.87 -14.85
C PRO A 342 16.26 -13.04 -14.71
N TRP A 343 17.44 -12.94 -15.32
CA TRP A 343 18.46 -13.98 -15.21
C TRP A 343 19.06 -14.01 -13.80
N VAL A 344 19.33 -12.84 -13.23
CA VAL A 344 19.83 -12.75 -11.86
C VAL A 344 18.76 -13.20 -10.86
N ALA A 345 17.51 -12.77 -11.06
CA ALA A 345 16.38 -13.24 -10.27
C ALA A 345 16.24 -14.77 -10.34
N PHE A 346 16.39 -15.37 -11.53
CA PHE A 346 16.33 -16.82 -11.69
C PHE A 346 17.44 -17.55 -10.93
N GLU A 347 18.67 -17.06 -11.01
CA GLU A 347 19.78 -17.63 -10.26
C GLU A 347 19.58 -17.52 -8.74
N ILE A 348 19.03 -16.40 -8.26
CA ILE A 348 18.65 -16.25 -6.85
C ILE A 348 17.55 -17.24 -6.47
N SER A 349 16.46 -17.33 -7.24
CA SER A 349 15.36 -18.27 -6.99
C SER A 349 15.86 -19.71 -6.93
N LYS A 350 16.71 -20.11 -7.88
CA LYS A 350 17.32 -21.43 -7.92
C LYS A 350 18.14 -21.70 -6.65
N LYS A 351 19.05 -20.79 -6.27
CA LYS A 351 19.87 -20.93 -5.07
C LYS A 351 19.03 -21.05 -3.80
N VAL A 352 17.93 -20.30 -3.69
CA VAL A 352 17.06 -20.32 -2.50
C VAL A 352 16.24 -21.61 -2.44
N ILE A 353 15.67 -22.07 -3.55
CA ILE A 353 14.97 -23.36 -3.58
C ILE A 353 15.93 -24.50 -3.22
N ASP A 354 17.10 -24.54 -3.85
CA ASP A 354 18.11 -25.55 -3.58
C ASP A 354 18.57 -25.50 -2.10
N LEU A 355 18.63 -24.30 -1.49
CA LEU A 355 18.93 -24.11 -0.07
C LEU A 355 17.91 -24.79 0.85
N PHE A 356 16.61 -24.66 0.57
CA PHE A 356 15.55 -25.26 1.38
C PHE A 356 15.44 -26.78 1.17
N LEU A 357 15.68 -27.25 -0.06
CA LEU A 357 15.69 -28.69 -0.39
C LEU A 357 16.83 -29.47 0.27
N ILE A 358 17.92 -28.82 0.69
CA ILE A 358 18.99 -29.49 1.45
C ILE A 358 18.49 -30.01 2.81
N ARG A 359 17.48 -29.36 3.41
CA ARG A 359 17.03 -29.62 4.79
C ARG A 359 15.60 -30.16 4.88
N ASN A 360 14.84 -30.14 3.80
CA ASN A 360 13.43 -30.50 3.78
C ASN A 360 13.15 -31.31 2.50
N ASP A 361 12.15 -32.19 2.56
CA ASP A 361 11.66 -32.92 1.39
C ASP A 361 10.95 -31.98 0.39
N GLU A 362 10.78 -32.44 -0.84
CA GLU A 362 10.16 -31.66 -1.92
C GLU A 362 8.72 -31.24 -1.59
N GLU A 363 7.95 -32.10 -0.93
CA GLU A 363 6.56 -31.82 -0.57
C GLU A 363 6.48 -30.68 0.45
N THR A 364 7.33 -30.68 1.47
CA THR A 364 7.43 -29.61 2.46
C THR A 364 7.82 -28.27 1.82
N VAL A 365 8.80 -28.26 0.91
CA VAL A 365 9.23 -27.05 0.21
C VAL A 365 8.13 -26.51 -0.69
N ALA A 366 7.46 -27.40 -1.43
CA ALA A 366 6.40 -26.99 -2.31
C ALA A 366 5.17 -26.47 -1.54
N ASN A 367 4.82 -27.11 -0.42
CA ASN A 367 3.79 -26.67 0.52
C ASN A 367 4.06 -25.27 1.11
N SER A 368 5.35 -24.90 1.19
CA SER A 368 5.82 -23.65 1.80
C SER A 368 6.26 -22.59 0.79
N LEU A 369 6.02 -22.81 -0.52
CA LEU A 369 6.62 -21.99 -1.57
C LEU A 369 6.23 -20.50 -1.47
N VAL A 370 4.97 -20.18 -1.19
CA VAL A 370 4.49 -18.80 -0.98
C VAL A 370 5.22 -18.13 0.19
N PHE A 371 5.39 -18.85 1.29
CA PHE A 371 6.09 -18.34 2.47
C PHE A 371 7.57 -18.10 2.16
N ILE A 372 8.22 -19.03 1.46
CA ILE A 372 9.61 -18.88 1.01
C ILE A 372 9.74 -17.65 0.10
N ILE A 373 8.80 -17.44 -0.83
CA ILE A 373 8.76 -16.25 -1.70
C ILE A 373 8.63 -14.98 -0.86
N GLU A 374 7.73 -14.95 0.13
CA GLU A 374 7.52 -13.80 1.00
C GLU A 374 8.80 -13.45 1.79
N GLU A 375 9.42 -14.44 2.43
CA GLU A 375 10.65 -14.24 3.20
C GLU A 375 11.83 -13.85 2.30
N LEU A 376 11.94 -14.45 1.11
CA LEU A 376 12.92 -14.05 0.12
C LEU A 376 12.72 -12.58 -0.29
N LYS A 377 11.49 -12.13 -0.56
CA LYS A 377 11.22 -10.73 -0.93
C LYS A 377 11.60 -9.76 0.17
N LYS A 378 11.22 -10.06 1.43
CA LYS A 378 11.61 -9.25 2.59
C LYS A 378 13.13 -9.12 2.69
N HIS A 379 13.83 -10.23 2.51
CA HIS A 379 15.29 -10.27 2.55
C HIS A 379 15.94 -9.51 1.38
N LEU A 380 15.45 -9.70 0.16
CA LEU A 380 15.95 -9.00 -1.04
C LEU A 380 15.73 -7.49 -0.97
N ILE A 381 14.65 -7.02 -0.35
CA ILE A 381 14.43 -5.58 -0.11
C ILE A 381 15.53 -5.02 0.80
N LYS A 382 15.89 -5.73 1.88
CA LYS A 382 16.97 -5.32 2.79
C LYS A 382 18.33 -5.32 2.09
N GLU A 383 18.63 -6.36 1.33
CA GLU A 383 19.87 -6.45 0.56
C GLU A 383 19.96 -5.39 -0.54
N ARG A 384 18.86 -5.12 -1.26
CA ARG A 384 18.78 -4.03 -2.23
C ARG A 384 19.09 -2.70 -1.56
N ASP A 385 18.46 -2.40 -0.43
CA ASP A 385 18.65 -1.13 0.27
C ASP A 385 20.10 -0.98 0.77
N ARG A 386 20.72 -2.06 1.28
CA ARG A 386 22.14 -2.11 1.67
C ARG A 386 23.08 -1.86 0.50
N LEU A 387 22.84 -2.54 -0.64
CA LEU A 387 23.67 -2.38 -1.84
C LEU A 387 23.47 -1.01 -2.48
N ALA A 388 22.25 -0.49 -2.49
CA ALA A 388 21.93 0.85 -2.97
C ALA A 388 22.64 1.94 -2.15
N GLU A 389 22.72 1.78 -0.82
CA GLU A 389 23.51 2.67 0.03
C GLU A 389 24.99 2.66 -0.34
N GLY A 390 25.55 1.47 -0.60
CA GLY A 390 26.93 1.31 -1.06
C GLY A 390 27.20 2.03 -2.38
N VAL A 391 26.32 1.84 -3.38
CA VAL A 391 26.38 2.55 -4.66
C VAL A 391 26.29 4.06 -4.46
N PHE A 392 25.37 4.52 -3.63
CA PHE A 392 25.16 5.95 -3.39
C PHE A 392 26.39 6.61 -2.78
N LYS A 393 27.02 5.98 -1.77
CA LYS A 393 28.24 6.47 -1.14
C LYS A 393 29.42 6.46 -2.12
N ASP A 394 29.56 5.40 -2.92
CA ASP A 394 30.59 5.29 -3.96
C ASP A 394 30.45 6.40 -5.02
N LEU A 395 29.23 6.76 -5.42
CA LEU A 395 28.99 7.88 -6.35
C LEU A 395 29.41 9.24 -5.77
N ILE A 396 29.24 9.46 -4.46
CA ILE A 396 29.72 10.65 -3.76
C ILE A 396 31.26 10.66 -3.74
N GLU A 397 31.88 9.56 -3.35
CA GLU A 397 33.35 9.43 -3.28
C GLU A 397 34.02 9.63 -4.64
N LYS A 398 33.40 9.12 -5.71
CA LYS A 398 33.84 9.30 -7.10
C LYS A 398 33.50 10.67 -7.70
N LYS A 399 32.85 11.56 -6.93
CA LYS A 399 32.45 12.91 -7.38
C LYS A 399 31.54 12.88 -8.62
N VAL A 400 30.69 11.85 -8.72
CA VAL A 400 29.63 11.75 -9.74
C VAL A 400 28.33 12.32 -9.19
N LEU A 401 28.01 11.94 -7.96
CA LEU A 401 26.91 12.49 -7.18
C LEU A 401 27.46 13.57 -6.25
N TRP A 402 26.70 14.65 -6.10
CA TRP A 402 27.08 15.78 -5.27
C TRP A 402 25.93 16.23 -4.40
N PHE A 403 26.24 16.83 -3.25
CA PHE A 403 25.26 17.44 -2.36
C PHE A 403 25.53 18.94 -2.28
N PHE A 404 24.75 19.73 -3.03
CA PHE A 404 25.02 21.14 -3.28
C PHE A 404 23.83 22.06 -3.05
N LEU A 405 24.12 23.30 -2.65
CA LEU A 405 23.20 24.43 -2.68
C LEU A 405 23.46 25.23 -3.96
N LEU A 406 22.66 24.98 -4.99
CA LEU A 406 22.74 25.70 -6.26
C LEU A 406 21.73 26.85 -6.28
N SER A 407 22.17 28.05 -6.63
CA SER A 407 21.29 29.19 -6.91
C SER A 407 20.65 29.12 -8.31
N ASP A 408 21.26 28.36 -9.22
CA ASP A 408 20.87 28.21 -10.61
C ASP A 408 20.24 26.83 -10.89
N LYS A 409 20.36 26.32 -12.12
CA LYS A 409 19.76 25.03 -12.54
C LYS A 409 20.28 23.88 -11.68
N GLY A 410 19.39 23.28 -10.89
CA GLY A 410 19.65 22.08 -10.08
C GLY A 410 19.43 22.25 -8.57
N GLY A 411 19.27 23.47 -8.07
CA GLY A 411 18.93 23.73 -6.66
C GLY A 411 17.43 23.76 -6.38
N TYR A 412 17.04 23.52 -5.13
CA TYR A 412 15.65 23.78 -4.72
C TYR A 412 15.53 25.16 -4.10
N LYS A 413 14.60 25.93 -4.63
CA LYS A 413 14.25 27.26 -4.19
C LYS A 413 12.90 27.20 -3.50
N LEU A 414 12.78 27.78 -2.30
CA LEU A 414 11.47 27.86 -1.65
C LEU A 414 10.46 28.57 -2.56
N PRO A 415 9.20 28.12 -2.61
CA PRO A 415 8.20 28.69 -3.50
C PRO A 415 7.98 30.17 -3.16
N SER A 416 7.64 31.00 -4.16
CA SER A 416 7.25 32.41 -3.98
C SER A 416 5.83 32.58 -3.42
N SER A 417 4.98 31.57 -3.62
CA SER A 417 3.60 31.55 -3.13
C SER A 417 3.15 30.13 -2.88
N ILE A 418 2.27 29.93 -1.90
CA ILE A 418 1.58 28.66 -1.65
C ILE A 418 0.13 28.74 -2.11
N LYS A 419 -0.46 27.60 -2.47
CA LYS A 419 -1.89 27.52 -2.81
C LYS A 419 -2.66 27.03 -1.58
N VAL A 420 -3.74 27.74 -1.25
CA VAL A 420 -4.56 27.43 -0.08
C VAL A 420 -6.03 27.43 -0.49
N LYS A 421 -6.83 26.51 0.06
CA LYS A 421 -8.28 26.48 -0.19
C LYS A 421 -8.94 27.70 0.46
N ASN A 422 -9.93 28.27 -0.22
CA ASN A 422 -10.67 29.41 0.33
C ASN A 422 -11.41 29.10 1.64
N THR A 423 -11.73 27.82 1.89
CA THR A 423 -12.44 27.34 3.07
C THR A 423 -11.52 27.01 4.25
N SER A 424 -10.19 26.98 4.05
CA SER A 424 -9.24 26.66 5.11
C SER A 424 -9.27 27.71 6.21
N LYS A 425 -9.20 27.26 7.46
CA LYS A 425 -9.05 28.13 8.63
C LYS A 425 -7.58 28.48 8.84
N ALA A 426 -7.31 29.69 9.31
CA ALA A 426 -5.95 30.09 9.66
C ALA A 426 -5.52 29.39 10.95
N LEU A 427 -4.28 28.90 10.98
CA LEU A 427 -3.64 28.46 12.21
C LEU A 427 -3.44 29.67 13.14
N ILE A 428 -3.94 29.56 14.37
CA ILE A 428 -3.85 30.58 15.42
C ILE A 428 -3.13 30.02 16.66
N ARG A 429 -2.52 30.91 17.43
CA ARG A 429 -1.86 30.57 18.69
C ARG A 429 -2.87 30.21 19.79
N SER A 430 -2.35 29.64 20.87
CA SER A 430 -3.12 29.25 22.06
C SER A 430 -3.80 30.43 22.75
N ASP A 431 -3.25 31.64 22.60
CA ASP A 431 -3.79 32.92 23.11
C ASP A 431 -4.76 33.60 22.11
N HIS A 432 -5.20 32.89 21.07
CA HIS A 432 -6.03 33.38 19.97
C HIS A 432 -5.40 34.48 19.10
N THR A 433 -4.11 34.76 19.25
CA THR A 433 -3.42 35.69 18.36
C THR A 433 -2.99 35.00 17.05
N PRO A 434 -2.87 35.73 15.94
CA PRO A 434 -2.37 35.15 14.69
C PRO A 434 -0.90 34.77 14.81
N ILE A 435 -0.51 33.67 14.15
CA ILE A 435 0.91 33.34 13.95
C ILE A 435 1.62 34.50 13.21
N GLN A 436 2.87 34.72 13.57
CA GLN A 436 3.62 35.87 13.06
C GLN A 436 4.82 35.43 12.23
N ARG A 437 5.59 34.44 12.69
CA ARG A 437 6.90 34.03 12.16
C ARG A 437 6.79 33.01 11.02
N SER A 438 5.60 32.65 10.56
CA SER A 438 5.47 31.88 9.33
C SER A 438 5.88 32.71 8.11
N LEU A 439 6.52 32.07 7.14
CA LEU A 439 7.05 32.73 5.94
C LEU A 439 5.93 33.35 5.07
N PHE A 440 4.75 32.71 5.05
CA PHE A 440 3.57 33.10 4.28
C PHE A 440 2.50 33.75 5.17
N ASP A 441 1.72 34.67 4.59
CA ASP A 441 0.69 35.45 5.31
C ASP A 441 -0.46 34.60 5.87
N PHE A 442 -0.68 33.43 5.30
CA PHE A 442 -1.74 32.52 5.71
C PHE A 442 -1.18 31.11 5.83
N VAL A 443 -1.48 30.44 6.95
CA VAL A 443 -1.14 29.04 7.15
C VAL A 443 -2.44 28.27 7.43
N PRO A 444 -2.82 27.33 6.56
CA PRO A 444 -4.02 26.52 6.74
C PRO A 444 -3.87 25.56 7.92
N GLU A 445 -4.81 25.58 8.86
CA GLU A 445 -4.82 24.70 10.03
C GLU A 445 -5.11 23.24 9.65
N ASP A 446 -5.97 23.01 8.65
CA ASP A 446 -6.41 21.69 8.17
C ASP A 446 -5.30 20.86 7.53
N GLU A 447 -4.14 21.47 7.37
CA GLU A 447 -2.96 20.90 6.76
C GLU A 447 -2.01 20.25 7.77
N PHE A 448 -2.22 20.43 9.08
CA PHE A 448 -1.35 19.92 10.14
C PHE A 448 -1.99 18.70 10.83
N ASN A 449 -1.15 17.76 11.28
CA ASN A 449 -1.56 16.86 12.36
C ASN A 449 -1.34 17.50 13.74
N GLU A 450 -1.88 16.91 14.81
CA GLU A 450 -1.80 17.48 16.18
C GLU A 450 -0.36 17.71 16.67
N LEU A 451 0.57 16.82 16.33
CA LEU A 451 1.99 16.96 16.68
C LEU A 451 2.64 18.11 15.91
N GLU A 452 2.46 18.14 14.59
CA GLU A 452 2.97 19.22 13.73
C GLU A 452 2.41 20.57 14.15
N LYS A 453 1.11 20.64 14.49
CA LYS A 453 0.46 21.84 15.01
C LYS A 453 1.14 22.32 16.28
N SER A 454 1.36 21.42 17.23
CA SER A 454 2.05 21.73 18.50
C SER A 454 3.47 22.25 18.28
N VAL A 455 4.21 21.65 17.35
CA VAL A 455 5.56 22.06 16.97
C VAL A 455 5.55 23.44 16.31
N ALA A 456 4.64 23.69 15.37
CA ALA A 456 4.52 24.95 14.65
C ALA A 456 4.22 26.13 15.58
N LEU A 457 3.27 25.96 16.50
CA LEU A 457 2.90 26.99 17.47
C LEU A 457 4.06 27.33 18.41
N TYR A 458 4.75 26.31 18.91
CA TYR A 458 5.90 26.50 19.79
C TYR A 458 7.10 27.12 19.07
N LEU A 459 7.35 26.76 17.81
CA LEU A 459 8.36 27.42 16.98
C LEU A 459 8.04 28.92 16.87
N ASP A 460 6.80 29.29 16.54
CA ASP A 460 6.38 30.67 16.35
C ASP A 460 6.56 31.58 17.59
N GLU A 461 6.61 30.98 18.78
CA GLU A 461 6.86 31.63 20.07
C GLU A 461 8.35 31.87 20.36
N GLN A 462 9.28 31.21 19.65
CA GLN A 462 10.71 31.31 19.91
C GLN A 462 11.26 32.69 19.53
N GLU A 463 11.93 33.36 20.46
CA GLU A 463 12.45 34.72 20.25
C GLU A 463 13.50 34.79 19.13
N ARG A 464 14.39 33.79 19.08
CA ARG A 464 15.49 33.68 18.11
C ARG A 464 15.07 33.11 16.74
N LEU A 465 13.81 32.71 16.57
CA LEU A 465 13.33 32.22 15.28
C LEU A 465 13.15 33.38 14.30
N LEU A 466 13.78 33.37 13.13
CA LEU A 466 13.56 34.40 12.12
C LEU A 466 12.25 34.15 11.36
N TRP A 467 12.14 32.97 10.76
CA TRP A 467 10.96 32.51 10.03
C TRP A 467 10.86 30.99 10.05
N TRP A 468 9.66 30.46 9.88
CA TRP A 468 9.41 29.04 9.66
C TRP A 468 8.49 28.80 8.46
N TYR A 469 8.65 27.64 7.85
CA TYR A 469 7.90 27.16 6.72
C TYR A 469 7.49 25.71 6.97
N ARG A 470 6.22 25.38 6.74
CA ARG A 470 5.75 24.00 6.72
C ARG A 470 5.91 23.46 5.31
N ASN A 471 6.64 22.36 5.19
CA ASN A 471 6.96 21.74 3.92
C ASN A 471 5.92 20.67 3.57
N LEU A 472 5.29 20.82 2.40
CA LEU A 472 4.22 19.94 1.94
C LEU A 472 4.78 18.67 1.29
N SER A 473 4.37 17.52 1.83
CA SER A 473 4.75 16.23 1.26
C SER A 473 4.31 16.12 -0.21
N ARG A 474 5.21 15.60 -1.06
CA ARG A 474 5.01 15.38 -2.51
C ARG A 474 4.85 16.64 -3.37
N GLN A 475 4.86 17.83 -2.77
CA GLN A 475 4.76 19.09 -3.50
C GLN A 475 6.07 19.88 -3.39
N ASP A 476 6.62 19.96 -2.18
CA ASP A 476 7.72 20.86 -1.88
C ASP A 476 9.08 20.15 -1.82
N TYR A 477 9.95 20.60 -0.92
CA TYR A 477 11.32 20.15 -0.79
C TYR A 477 11.38 18.68 -0.34
N TYR A 478 12.31 17.95 -0.93
CA TYR A 478 12.64 16.60 -0.53
C TYR A 478 14.12 16.30 -0.68
N VAL A 479 14.54 15.27 0.05
CA VAL A 479 15.85 14.64 -0.09
C VAL A 479 15.67 13.25 -0.68
N GLN A 480 16.28 13.00 -1.84
CA GLN A 480 16.35 11.68 -2.46
C GLN A 480 17.65 10.99 -2.01
N GLY A 481 17.54 10.12 -1.01
CA GLY A 481 18.63 9.25 -0.57
C GLY A 481 18.75 7.98 -1.43
N TRP A 482 19.26 6.91 -0.83
CA TRP A 482 19.50 5.62 -1.50
C TRP A 482 18.32 4.65 -1.50
N LYS A 483 17.12 5.06 -1.09
CA LYS A 483 15.88 4.29 -1.27
C LYS A 483 14.94 4.96 -2.26
N LYS A 484 14.05 4.19 -2.88
CA LYS A 484 13.06 4.68 -3.86
C LYS A 484 12.18 5.82 -3.30
N ASN A 485 11.82 5.75 -2.03
CA ASN A 485 10.99 6.76 -1.39
C ASN A 485 11.84 7.99 -1.02
N ARG A 486 11.31 9.17 -1.37
CA ARG A 486 11.88 10.47 -1.02
C ARG A 486 11.53 10.84 0.43
N VAL A 487 12.45 11.51 1.11
CA VAL A 487 12.21 12.07 2.44
C VAL A 487 11.70 13.50 2.28
N TYR A 488 10.49 13.78 2.78
CA TYR A 488 9.87 15.10 2.80
C TYR A 488 9.82 15.58 4.25
N PRO A 489 10.78 16.43 4.67
CA PRO A 489 10.78 17.02 6.01
C PRO A 489 9.47 17.77 6.27
N ASP A 490 9.07 17.93 7.53
CA ASP A 490 7.82 18.61 7.88
C ASP A 490 8.02 20.13 8.00
N PHE A 491 9.16 20.56 8.54
CA PHE A 491 9.46 21.96 8.82
C PHE A 491 10.81 22.41 8.28
N ILE A 492 10.85 23.65 7.82
CA ILE A 492 12.06 24.34 7.41
C ILE A 492 12.04 25.70 8.08
N PHE A 493 13.06 26.02 8.86
CA PHE A 493 13.07 27.29 9.59
C PHE A 493 14.48 27.82 9.76
N ALA A 494 14.60 29.10 10.07
CA ALA A 494 15.89 29.74 10.23
C ALA A 494 15.98 30.53 11.53
N ASP A 495 17.14 30.52 12.17
CA ASP A 495 17.44 31.38 13.31
C ASP A 495 17.97 32.74 12.86
N THR A 496 17.71 33.75 13.67
CA THR A 496 18.17 35.12 13.45
C THR A 496 19.69 35.21 13.60
N ASP A 497 20.36 35.91 12.68
CA ASP A 497 21.80 36.16 12.75
C ASP A 497 22.15 37.11 13.90
N HIS A 498 23.18 36.75 14.68
CA HIS A 498 23.60 37.51 15.87
C HIS A 498 24.12 38.92 15.57
N LYS A 499 24.63 39.16 14.36
CA LYS A 499 25.19 40.45 13.92
C LYS A 499 24.19 41.26 13.10
N LYS A 500 23.31 40.59 12.34
CA LYS A 500 22.24 41.21 11.55
C LYS A 500 20.91 40.58 11.92
N GLN A 501 20.18 41.21 12.82
CA GLN A 501 18.86 40.72 13.28
C GLN A 501 17.82 40.55 12.14
N ASP A 502 18.11 41.11 10.97
CA ASP A 502 17.26 41.05 9.79
C ASP A 502 17.80 40.05 8.73
N ASP A 503 18.71 39.15 9.10
CA ASP A 503 19.23 38.07 8.24
C ASP A 503 19.31 36.75 9.04
N TYR A 504 19.48 35.62 8.35
CA TYR A 504 19.53 34.30 8.98
C TYR A 504 20.95 33.76 9.16
N SER A 505 21.18 33.01 10.24
CA SER A 505 22.49 32.37 10.48
C SER A 505 22.53 30.96 9.88
N LYS A 506 21.52 30.14 10.18
CA LYS A 506 21.40 28.74 9.82
C LYS A 506 19.96 28.41 9.43
N VAL A 507 19.82 27.45 8.52
CA VAL A 507 18.52 26.85 8.17
C VAL A 507 18.45 25.44 8.75
N TYR A 508 17.37 25.14 9.45
CA TYR A 508 17.04 23.84 10.00
C TYR A 508 15.96 23.18 9.16
N VAL A 509 16.17 21.91 8.86
CA VAL A 509 15.23 21.05 8.12
C VAL A 509 14.85 19.90 9.04
N ILE A 510 13.61 19.89 9.50
CA ILE A 510 13.14 18.99 10.56
C ILE A 510 12.05 18.06 10.06
N GLU A 511 12.22 16.77 10.33
CA GLU A 511 11.16 15.76 10.28
C GLU A 511 10.69 15.47 11.71
N THR A 512 9.40 15.65 11.97
CA THR A 512 8.75 15.30 13.23
C THR A 512 8.18 13.89 13.18
N LYS A 513 8.33 13.13 14.27
CA LYS A 513 7.88 11.74 14.34
C LYS A 513 7.21 11.42 15.68
N GLY A 514 5.98 10.91 15.60
CA GLY A 514 5.26 10.34 16.74
C GLY A 514 5.95 9.10 17.29
N LEU A 515 5.86 8.87 18.61
CA LEU A 515 6.55 7.74 19.27
C LEU A 515 6.12 6.37 18.72
N HIS A 516 4.83 6.22 18.40
CA HIS A 516 4.25 4.98 17.87
C HIS A 516 4.68 4.66 16.42
N LEU A 517 5.43 5.55 15.77
CA LEU A 517 5.87 5.42 14.38
C LEU A 517 7.38 5.13 14.25
N LYS A 518 8.08 4.85 15.36
CA LYS A 518 9.50 4.41 15.35
C LYS A 518 9.61 3.04 14.66
N ASN A 519 10.23 3.03 13.48
CA ASN A 519 10.38 1.86 12.62
C ASN A 519 11.62 1.99 11.70
N GLU A 520 11.86 0.99 10.84
CA GLU A 520 12.96 1.00 9.85
C GLU A 520 12.95 2.24 8.92
N ASP A 521 11.79 2.84 8.63
CA ASP A 521 11.70 4.09 7.84
C ASP A 521 12.27 5.30 8.62
N THR A 522 12.00 5.35 9.91
CA THR A 522 12.52 6.40 10.79
C THR A 522 14.04 6.35 10.89
N ASP A 523 14.62 5.16 11.01
CA ASP A 523 16.07 4.98 11.08
C ASP A 523 16.73 5.34 9.75
N TYR A 524 16.13 4.96 8.62
CA TYR A 524 16.58 5.42 7.30
C TYR A 524 16.60 6.95 7.18
N LYS A 525 15.55 7.65 7.63
CA LYS A 525 15.51 9.13 7.59
C LYS A 525 16.64 9.75 8.42
N LYS A 526 16.92 9.21 9.60
CA LYS A 526 18.05 9.64 10.42
C LYS A 526 19.38 9.45 9.71
N ASP A 527 19.58 8.30 9.07
CA ASP A 527 20.83 8.00 8.35
C ASP A 527 21.04 8.96 7.19
N VAL A 528 20.01 9.23 6.39
CA VAL A 528 20.06 10.20 5.29
C VAL A 528 20.36 11.61 5.82
N PHE A 529 19.67 12.07 6.87
CA PHE A 529 19.89 13.40 7.44
C PHE A 529 21.27 13.55 8.09
N SER A 530 21.74 12.52 8.80
CA SER A 530 23.10 12.45 9.34
C SER A 530 24.14 12.53 8.22
N PHE A 531 23.90 11.83 7.11
CA PHE A 531 24.76 11.89 5.93
C PHE A 531 24.77 13.28 5.29
N CYS A 532 23.61 13.93 5.12
CA CYS A 532 23.51 15.32 4.66
C CYS A 532 24.31 16.28 5.56
N ASN A 533 24.20 16.15 6.88
CA ASN A 533 24.95 16.97 7.84
C ASN A 533 26.45 16.74 7.76
N LYS A 534 26.88 15.49 7.55
CA LYS A 534 28.30 15.15 7.37
C LYS A 534 28.86 15.82 6.12
N LEU A 535 28.16 15.71 4.99
CA LEU A 535 28.53 16.39 3.74
C LEU A 535 28.50 17.91 3.92
N GLY A 536 27.53 18.44 4.68
CA GLY A 536 27.41 19.87 4.99
C GLY A 536 28.56 20.51 5.77
N LYS A 537 29.35 19.69 6.46
CA LYS A 537 30.55 20.15 7.18
C LYS A 537 31.80 20.14 6.29
N GLN A 538 31.79 19.42 5.17
CA GLN A 538 32.96 19.27 4.28
C GLN A 538 33.14 20.52 3.40
N LYS A 539 34.39 20.94 3.18
CA LYS A 539 34.76 22.24 2.57
C LYS A 539 34.20 22.46 1.15
N ASP A 540 33.86 21.41 0.41
CA ASP A 540 33.31 21.48 -0.95
C ASP A 540 31.97 22.23 -1.05
N TRP A 541 31.30 22.52 0.08
CA TRP A 541 30.13 23.40 0.16
C TRP A 541 30.41 24.87 -0.16
N ARG A 542 31.67 25.33 -0.08
CA ARG A 542 32.02 26.76 0.00
C ARG A 542 32.55 27.38 -1.28
N ASP A 543 32.77 26.57 -2.31
CA ASP A 543 33.60 26.98 -3.46
C ASP A 543 32.82 27.31 -4.74
N LEU A 544 31.47 27.31 -4.73
CA LEU A 544 30.70 27.54 -5.98
C LEU A 544 29.62 28.62 -5.98
N ASN A 545 29.53 29.48 -4.96
CA ASN A 545 29.01 30.85 -5.12
C ASN A 545 29.31 31.71 -3.89
N LEU A 546 29.87 32.91 -4.09
CA LEU A 546 30.29 33.83 -3.03
C LEU A 546 29.13 34.29 -2.11
N GLU A 547 27.87 34.16 -2.54
CA GLU A 547 26.68 34.56 -1.77
C GLU A 547 26.33 33.63 -0.59
N PHE A 548 26.77 32.37 -0.57
CA PHE A 548 26.34 31.38 0.44
C PHE A 548 27.45 30.85 1.34
N LYS A 549 28.64 31.45 1.28
CA LYS A 549 29.87 30.96 1.94
C LYS A 549 29.75 30.79 3.47
N GLU A 550 28.78 31.47 4.10
CA GLU A 550 28.57 31.48 5.55
C GLU A 550 27.25 30.83 6.00
N LYS A 551 26.31 30.52 5.11
CA LYS A 551 25.00 29.96 5.47
C LYS A 551 25.08 28.45 5.64
N ARG A 552 24.64 27.93 6.78
CA ARG A 552 24.65 26.48 7.10
C ARG A 552 23.25 25.90 7.04
N VAL A 553 23.13 24.65 6.60
CA VAL A 553 21.87 23.89 6.65
C VAL A 553 22.07 22.66 7.54
N GLU A 554 21.12 22.40 8.42
CA GLU A 554 21.15 21.28 9.35
C GLU A 554 19.85 20.47 9.29
N PHE A 555 19.99 19.16 9.14
CA PHE A 555 18.89 18.21 9.02
C PHE A 555 18.71 17.43 10.32
N GLN A 556 17.48 17.34 10.84
CA GLN A 556 17.20 16.62 12.09
C GLN A 556 15.90 15.83 12.03
N VAL A 557 15.90 14.64 12.62
CA VAL A 557 14.67 13.89 12.94
C VAL A 557 14.40 14.10 14.41
N VAL A 558 13.20 14.55 14.74
CA VAL A 558 12.81 14.95 16.10
C VAL A 558 11.59 14.17 16.55
N PHE A 559 11.66 13.58 17.75
CA PHE A 559 10.59 12.76 18.30
C PHE A 559 9.63 13.55 19.19
N GLU A 560 8.39 13.07 19.25
CA GLU A 560 7.28 13.61 20.05
C GLU A 560 7.59 13.82 21.55
N ASP A 561 8.46 12.99 22.14
CA ASP A 561 8.86 13.12 23.55
C ASP A 561 9.97 14.15 23.80
N GLU A 562 10.74 14.51 22.77
CA GLU A 562 11.91 15.37 22.93
C GLU A 562 11.88 16.66 22.11
N TRP A 563 10.84 16.89 21.30
CA TRP A 563 10.84 17.98 20.34
C TRP A 563 11.02 19.36 20.97
N LYS A 564 10.38 19.64 22.11
CA LYS A 564 10.56 20.91 22.84
C LYS A 564 12.01 21.09 23.27
N ARG A 565 12.61 20.05 23.86
CA ARG A 565 14.02 20.07 24.29
C ARG A 565 14.96 20.30 23.10
N ARG A 566 14.70 19.65 21.96
CA ARG A 566 15.52 19.80 20.74
C ARG A 566 15.41 21.19 20.15
N ILE A 567 14.21 21.75 20.07
CA ILE A 567 13.99 23.13 19.59
C ILE A 567 14.69 24.13 20.51
N ASN A 568 14.62 23.95 21.83
CA ASN A 568 15.32 24.81 22.77
C ASN A 568 16.84 24.72 22.59
N GLN A 569 17.39 23.51 22.46
CA GLN A 569 18.82 23.32 22.16
C GLN A 569 19.24 24.03 20.87
N ILE A 570 18.41 23.99 19.83
CA ILE A 570 18.67 24.71 18.57
C ILE A 570 18.82 26.22 18.79
N PHE A 571 17.98 26.82 19.64
CA PHE A 571 18.00 28.26 19.92
C PHE A 571 18.88 28.66 21.12
N GLU A 572 19.39 27.72 21.90
CA GLU A 572 20.39 27.97 22.96
C GLU A 572 21.82 28.06 22.41
N THR A 573 22.07 27.48 21.22
CA THR A 573 23.38 27.49 20.54
C THR A 573 23.61 28.78 19.75
#